data_AF-A0A1M5GN29-F1
#
_entry.id   AF-A0A1M5GN29-F1
#
_cell.length_a   1.000
_cell.length_b   1.000
_cell.length_c   1.000
_cell.angle_alpha   90.00
_cell.angle_beta   90.00
_cell.angle_gamma   90.00
#
_symmetry.space_group_name_H-M   'P 1'
#
loop_
_entity.id
_entity.type
_entity.pdbx_description
1 polymer ?
#
loop_
_entity_poly.entity_id
_entity_poly.type
_entity_poly.pdbx_seq_one_letter_code
_entity_poly.pdbx_strand_id
1 'polypeptide(L)'
;MQQIFNFIIRNSNRLLFLLLLGISLTLTIQSHSYHRSRVISSANFLSGGVYERINRVNEYLNLRAENDELVLENARLKSLLFNKEDTTKAPFPDSIKGVKPADIIVSKVIHNSYNTHENFITLNSGKKEGVKQDMGVINSLGIIGVVDNTSANYSTVVSILNMKSQINAKIKKSNHFGSLTWDGKSTGFVQLEDVPRLASIRKGDTIVTGGQSVIFPEGINIGTVDKIYIKKNTSYYVINVKLFNDMTNLGHVYIIKSKDREELINLEKKSKEKDE
;
A
#
# COMPACT_ATOMS: atom_id res chain seq x y z
N MET A 1 16.84 11.07 79.86
CA MET A 1 15.78 10.11 80.26
C MET A 1 14.50 10.78 80.75
N GLN A 2 14.56 11.75 81.68
CA GLN A 2 13.35 12.40 82.23
C GLN A 2 12.52 13.22 81.20
N GLN A 3 13.17 13.80 80.19
CA GLN A 3 12.46 14.58 79.16
C GLN A 3 11.53 13.73 78.27
N ILE A 4 11.88 12.46 78.02
CA ILE A 4 11.04 11.54 77.25
C ILE A 4 9.81 11.15 78.08
N PHE A 5 9.98 10.88 79.37
CA PHE A 5 8.86 10.61 80.28
C PHE A 5 7.91 11.80 80.39
N ASN A 6 8.44 13.03 80.54
CA ASN A 6 7.60 14.23 80.58
C ASN A 6 6.88 14.49 79.25
N PHE A 7 7.49 14.14 78.10
CA PHE A 7 6.84 14.22 76.80
C PHE A 7 5.68 13.22 76.67
N ILE A 8 5.90 11.97 77.10
CA ILE A 8 4.88 10.91 77.09
C ILE A 8 3.71 11.29 78.02
N ILE A 9 3.99 11.79 79.23
CA ILE A 9 2.94 12.21 80.18
C ILE A 9 2.18 13.43 79.65
N ARG A 10 2.88 14.45 79.14
CA ARG A 10 2.25 15.67 78.58
C ARG A 10 1.36 15.36 77.37
N ASN A 11 1.70 14.36 76.58
CA ASN A 11 0.98 13.99 75.37
C ASN A 11 0.20 12.67 75.48
N SER A 12 -0.02 12.18 76.71
CA SER A 12 -0.55 10.84 77.01
C SER A 12 -1.86 10.56 76.29
N ASN A 13 -2.81 11.50 76.35
CA ASN A 13 -4.12 11.35 75.70
C ASN A 13 -4.02 11.26 74.17
N ARG A 14 -3.09 12.00 73.54
CA ARG A 14 -2.89 11.96 72.08
C ARG A 14 -2.19 10.67 71.64
N LEU A 15 -1.22 10.21 72.42
CA LEU A 15 -0.54 8.93 72.17
C LEU A 15 -1.50 7.74 72.34
N LEU A 16 -2.33 7.78 73.39
CA LEU A 16 -3.38 6.79 73.62
C LEU A 16 -4.38 6.77 72.46
N PHE A 17 -4.83 7.95 71.99
CA PHE A 17 -5.71 8.06 70.83
C PHE A 17 -5.08 7.45 69.57
N LEU A 18 -3.81 7.77 69.26
CA LEU A 18 -3.12 7.24 68.08
C LEU A 18 -2.92 5.71 68.17
N LEU A 19 -2.63 5.20 69.36
CA LEU A 19 -2.50 3.76 69.61
C LEU A 19 -3.85 3.06 69.41
N LEU A 20 -4.92 3.58 70.02
CA LEU A 20 -6.28 3.04 69.86
C LEU A 20 -6.77 3.14 68.41
N LEU A 21 -6.44 4.23 67.71
CA LEU A 21 -6.74 4.40 66.28
C LEU A 21 -6.02 3.34 65.43
N GLY A 22 -4.74 3.10 65.68
CA GLY A 22 -3.96 2.06 65.00
C GLY A 22 -4.52 0.65 65.23
N ILE A 23 -4.89 0.34 66.49
CA ILE A 23 -5.53 -0.94 66.83
C ILE A 23 -6.89 -1.07 66.14
N SER A 24 -7.71 -0.01 66.14
CA SER A 24 -9.01 0.02 65.45
C SER A 24 -8.89 -0.21 63.94
N LEU A 25 -7.92 0.45 63.27
CA LEU A 25 -7.63 0.23 61.85
C LEU A 25 -7.18 -1.21 61.59
N THR A 26 -6.31 -1.76 62.44
CA THR A 26 -5.81 -3.13 62.29
C THR A 26 -6.94 -4.15 62.47
N LEU A 27 -7.82 -3.96 63.47
CA LEU A 27 -9.00 -4.79 63.69
C LEU A 27 -10.04 -4.63 62.58
N THR A 28 -10.20 -3.43 62.00
CA THR A 28 -11.10 -3.21 60.85
C THR A 28 -10.60 -3.97 59.61
N ILE A 29 -9.29 -3.94 59.36
CA ILE A 29 -8.66 -4.67 58.25
C ILE A 29 -8.75 -6.19 58.46
N GLN A 30 -8.60 -6.68 59.69
CA GLN A 30 -8.72 -8.11 60.00
C GLN A 30 -10.18 -8.62 60.05
N SER A 31 -11.14 -7.78 60.45
CA SER A 31 -12.54 -8.22 60.70
C SER A 31 -13.39 -8.38 59.44
N HIS A 32 -13.01 -7.81 58.30
CA HIS A 32 -13.80 -7.89 57.06
C HIS A 32 -13.14 -8.80 56.01
N SER A 33 -13.46 -10.08 56.07
CA SER A 33 -13.10 -11.12 55.08
C SER A 33 -13.73 -10.94 53.69
N TYR A 34 -14.35 -9.80 53.40
CA TYR A 34 -14.99 -9.50 52.11
C TYR A 34 -14.08 -8.72 51.13
N HIS A 35 -12.98 -8.11 51.60
CA HIS A 35 -12.07 -7.33 50.73
C HIS A 35 -10.79 -8.06 50.32
N ARG A 36 -10.52 -9.27 50.82
CA ARG A 36 -9.39 -10.09 50.38
C ARG A 36 -9.51 -10.56 48.92
N SER A 37 -10.73 -10.65 48.37
CA SER A 37 -10.93 -11.05 46.95
C SER A 37 -10.85 -9.90 45.94
N ARG A 38 -10.98 -8.63 46.36
CA ARG A 38 -10.77 -7.47 45.46
C ARG A 38 -9.35 -6.94 45.43
N VAL A 39 -8.55 -7.13 46.48
CA VAL A 39 -7.14 -6.73 46.46
C VAL A 39 -6.30 -7.71 45.61
N ILE A 40 -6.65 -9.01 45.64
CA ILE A 40 -5.96 -10.03 44.83
C ILE A 40 -6.32 -9.93 43.33
N SER A 41 -7.51 -9.41 42.96
CA SER A 41 -7.84 -9.15 41.54
C SER A 41 -7.24 -7.85 41.00
N SER A 42 -6.88 -6.90 41.86
CA SER A 42 -6.30 -5.60 41.45
C SER A 42 -4.81 -5.73 41.06
N ALA A 43 -4.06 -6.63 41.70
CA ALA A 43 -2.68 -6.92 41.34
C ALA A 43 -2.58 -7.62 39.96
N ASN A 44 -3.56 -8.47 39.62
CA ASN A 44 -3.59 -9.15 38.32
C ASN A 44 -4.09 -8.25 37.17
N PHE A 45 -4.90 -7.22 37.44
CA PHE A 45 -5.35 -6.27 36.41
C PHE A 45 -4.26 -5.23 36.04
N LEU A 46 -3.52 -4.73 37.03
CA LEU A 46 -2.41 -3.80 36.79
C LEU A 46 -1.19 -4.51 36.17
N SER A 47 -0.89 -5.74 36.60
CA SER A 47 0.18 -6.54 35.98
C SER A 47 -0.19 -6.93 34.54
N GLY A 48 -1.41 -7.42 34.28
CA GLY A 48 -1.84 -7.81 32.93
C GLY A 48 -1.84 -6.66 31.93
N GLY A 49 -2.31 -5.48 32.31
CA GLY A 49 -2.35 -4.31 31.43
C GLY A 49 -0.97 -3.71 31.11
N VAL A 50 -0.03 -3.79 32.05
CA VAL A 50 1.37 -3.37 31.84
C VAL A 50 2.13 -4.42 31.03
N TYR A 51 1.95 -5.72 31.30
CA TYR A 51 2.55 -6.79 30.50
C TYR A 51 2.00 -6.84 29.07
N GLU A 52 0.70 -6.65 28.82
CA GLU A 52 0.17 -6.57 27.45
C GLU A 52 0.62 -5.31 26.70
N ARG A 53 0.86 -4.19 27.41
CA ARG A 53 1.32 -2.96 26.78
C ARG A 53 2.82 -3.03 26.47
N ILE A 54 3.61 -3.69 27.34
CA ILE A 54 5.00 -4.03 27.08
C ILE A 54 5.11 -5.10 25.99
N ASN A 55 4.25 -6.12 25.98
CA ASN A 55 4.20 -7.12 24.90
C ASN A 55 3.77 -6.51 23.58
N ARG A 56 2.80 -5.58 23.51
CA ARG A 56 2.45 -4.89 22.25
C ARG A 56 3.55 -3.97 21.75
N VAL A 57 4.28 -3.30 22.64
CA VAL A 57 5.42 -2.46 22.25
C VAL A 57 6.60 -3.34 21.81
N ASN A 58 6.88 -4.44 22.52
CA ASN A 58 7.88 -5.42 22.11
C ASN A 58 7.48 -6.15 20.84
N GLU A 59 6.22 -6.55 20.65
CA GLU A 59 5.71 -7.11 19.39
C GLU A 59 5.83 -6.08 18.27
N TYR A 60 5.56 -4.79 18.49
CA TYR A 60 5.69 -3.78 17.44
C TYR A 60 7.15 -3.47 17.09
N LEU A 61 8.04 -3.44 18.08
CA LEU A 61 9.49 -3.25 17.88
C LEU A 61 10.14 -4.50 17.28
N ASN A 62 9.75 -5.69 17.76
CA ASN A 62 10.14 -6.98 17.20
C ASN A 62 9.53 -7.18 15.83
N LEU A 63 8.31 -6.69 15.54
CA LEU A 63 7.71 -6.82 14.21
C LEU A 63 8.47 -5.99 13.18
N ARG A 64 9.03 -4.83 13.54
CA ARG A 64 9.97 -4.14 12.65
C ARG A 64 11.27 -4.90 12.48
N ALA A 65 11.87 -5.36 13.58
CA ALA A 65 13.12 -6.11 13.54
C ALA A 65 12.97 -7.45 12.78
N GLU A 66 11.86 -8.14 12.96
CA GLU A 66 11.47 -9.39 12.32
C GLU A 66 11.03 -9.14 10.88
N ASN A 67 10.42 -8.01 10.56
CA ASN A 67 10.19 -7.63 9.15
C ASN A 67 11.53 -7.33 8.46
N ASP A 68 12.44 -6.59 9.11
CA ASP A 68 13.77 -6.30 8.58
C ASP A 68 14.59 -7.60 8.45
N GLU A 69 14.49 -8.52 9.41
CA GLU A 69 15.12 -9.84 9.38
C GLU A 69 14.49 -10.74 8.31
N LEU A 70 13.16 -10.74 8.14
CA LEU A 70 12.47 -11.47 7.07
C LEU A 70 12.74 -10.87 5.69
N VAL A 71 12.98 -9.56 5.60
CA VAL A 71 13.38 -8.86 4.37
C VAL A 71 14.85 -9.18 4.05
N LEU A 72 15.73 -9.18 5.05
CA LEU A 72 17.13 -9.57 4.91
C LEU A 72 17.27 -11.07 4.60
N GLU A 73 16.47 -11.93 5.24
CA GLU A 73 16.43 -13.37 4.95
C GLU A 73 15.77 -13.62 3.59
N ASN A 74 14.76 -12.84 3.18
CA ASN A 74 14.29 -12.87 1.80
C ASN A 74 15.40 -12.47 0.82
N ALA A 75 16.15 -11.41 1.13
CA ALA A 75 17.26 -10.96 0.28
C ALA A 75 18.37 -12.01 0.24
N ARG A 76 18.66 -12.68 1.35
CA ARG A 76 19.65 -13.75 1.48
C ARG A 76 19.22 -15.02 0.76
N LEU A 77 17.99 -15.49 0.97
CA LEU A 77 17.40 -16.62 0.26
C LEU A 77 17.33 -16.35 -1.24
N LYS A 78 16.96 -15.13 -1.64
CA LYS A 78 17.03 -14.69 -3.04
C LYS A 78 18.47 -14.71 -3.55
N SER A 79 19.44 -14.22 -2.79
CA SER A 79 20.86 -14.23 -3.17
C SER A 79 21.43 -15.65 -3.28
N LEU A 80 21.06 -16.56 -2.39
CA LEU A 80 21.43 -17.98 -2.44
C LEU A 80 20.78 -18.69 -3.65
N LEU A 81 19.57 -18.28 -4.04
CA LEU A 81 18.94 -18.71 -5.29
C LEU A 81 19.64 -18.14 -6.53
N PHE A 82 20.24 -16.94 -6.46
CA PHE A 82 20.98 -16.32 -7.57
C PHE A 82 22.39 -16.90 -7.80
N ASN A 83 23.03 -17.47 -6.77
CA ASN A 83 24.36 -18.09 -6.88
C ASN A 83 24.33 -19.58 -7.30
N LYS A 84 23.15 -20.17 -7.48
CA LYS A 84 22.99 -21.50 -8.04
C LYS A 84 22.68 -21.34 -9.52
N GLU A 85 23.60 -21.75 -10.39
CA GLU A 85 23.43 -21.64 -11.83
C GLU A 85 22.07 -22.19 -12.29
N ASP A 86 21.36 -21.32 -13.00
CA ASP A 86 20.17 -21.49 -13.85
C ASP A 86 19.26 -22.70 -13.63
N THR A 87 18.05 -22.43 -13.11
CA THR A 87 16.78 -22.97 -13.66
C THR A 87 15.51 -22.38 -13.02
N THR A 88 15.59 -21.62 -11.92
CA THR A 88 14.39 -21.03 -11.30
C THR A 88 14.68 -19.64 -10.76
N LYS A 89 14.60 -18.66 -11.66
CA LYS A 89 14.48 -17.24 -11.32
C LYS A 89 13.38 -17.06 -10.26
N ALA A 90 13.59 -16.15 -9.31
CA ALA A 90 12.46 -15.52 -8.61
C ALA A 90 11.41 -15.15 -9.67
N PRO A 91 10.08 -15.17 -9.38
CA PRO A 91 9.11 -14.68 -10.35
C PRO A 91 9.27 -13.16 -10.49
N PHE A 92 10.31 -12.74 -11.20
CA PHE A 92 10.22 -11.66 -12.15
C PHE A 92 8.97 -11.94 -12.98
N PRO A 93 8.23 -10.92 -13.43
CA PRO A 93 7.49 -11.08 -14.66
C PRO A 93 8.53 -11.32 -15.75
N ASP A 94 8.97 -12.56 -15.90
CA ASP A 94 10.06 -13.03 -16.76
C ASP A 94 9.70 -12.91 -18.26
N SER A 95 8.62 -12.18 -18.56
CA SER A 95 8.12 -11.87 -19.89
C SER A 95 7.11 -10.72 -19.81
N ILE A 96 7.51 -9.53 -19.33
CA ILE A 96 6.93 -8.34 -19.96
C ILE A 96 7.61 -8.27 -21.33
N LYS A 97 6.93 -8.76 -22.37
CA LYS A 97 7.45 -8.78 -23.74
C LYS A 97 7.99 -7.39 -24.09
N GLY A 98 9.28 -7.31 -24.42
CA GLY A 98 9.93 -6.07 -24.84
C GLY A 98 10.56 -5.23 -23.72
N VAL A 99 10.47 -5.60 -22.44
CA VAL A 99 11.13 -4.87 -21.35
C VAL A 99 12.28 -5.68 -20.78
N LYS A 100 13.50 -5.12 -20.83
CA LYS A 100 14.67 -5.74 -20.21
C LYS A 100 14.66 -5.47 -18.70
N PRO A 101 15.17 -6.39 -17.85
CA PRO A 101 15.27 -6.17 -16.41
C PRO A 101 16.01 -4.87 -16.02
N ALA A 102 17.01 -4.47 -16.82
CA ALA A 102 17.77 -3.23 -16.62
C ALA A 102 16.95 -1.94 -16.84
N ASP A 103 15.80 -2.04 -17.50
CA ASP A 103 14.91 -0.92 -17.82
C ASP A 103 13.80 -0.75 -16.77
N ILE A 104 13.94 -1.39 -15.60
CA ILE A 104 12.98 -1.34 -14.51
C ILE A 104 13.61 -0.66 -13.28
N ILE A 105 12.92 0.32 -12.72
CA ILE A 105 13.27 0.94 -11.43
C ILE A 105 12.30 0.45 -10.37
N VAL A 106 12.81 -0.11 -9.28
CA VAL A 106 11.99 -0.48 -8.13
C VAL A 106 11.80 0.74 -7.23
N SER A 107 10.56 1.02 -6.85
CA SER A 107 10.22 2.13 -5.97
C SER A 107 9.17 1.75 -4.94
N LYS A 108 9.08 2.51 -3.85
CA LYS A 108 8.11 2.34 -2.77
C LYS A 108 7.11 3.49 -2.79
N VAL A 109 5.84 3.15 -2.65
CA VAL A 109 4.76 4.12 -2.45
C VAL A 109 4.87 4.71 -1.05
N ILE A 110 4.99 6.03 -0.97
CA ILE A 110 5.04 6.77 0.30
C ILE A 110 3.75 7.55 0.56
N HIS A 111 2.96 7.81 -0.48
CA HIS A 111 1.64 8.42 -0.38
C HIS A 111 0.73 7.90 -1.49
N ASN A 112 -0.54 7.65 -1.17
CA ASN A 112 -1.53 7.16 -2.11
C ASN A 112 -2.87 7.88 -1.86
N SER A 113 -3.25 8.76 -2.77
CA SER A 113 -4.61 9.29 -2.84
C SER A 113 -5.47 8.34 -3.67
N TYR A 114 -6.61 7.92 -3.16
CA TYR A 114 -7.55 7.03 -3.87
C TYR A 114 -9.03 7.42 -3.71
N ASN A 115 -9.31 8.49 -2.98
CA ASN A 115 -10.66 8.93 -2.60
C ASN A 115 -11.01 10.33 -3.13
N THR A 116 -10.21 10.88 -4.05
CA THR A 116 -10.49 12.14 -4.73
C THR A 116 -10.78 11.90 -6.22
N HIS A 117 -11.24 12.92 -6.95
CA HIS A 117 -11.43 12.81 -8.41
C HIS A 117 -10.09 12.83 -9.17
N GLU A 118 -9.07 13.45 -8.59
CA GLU A 118 -7.74 13.63 -9.18
C GLU A 118 -6.69 12.91 -8.32
N ASN A 119 -6.80 11.58 -8.26
CA ASN A 119 -5.90 10.77 -7.47
C ASN A 119 -4.47 10.74 -8.03
N PHE A 120 -3.51 10.78 -7.12
CA PHE A 120 -2.08 10.67 -7.41
C PHE A 120 -1.38 9.80 -6.36
N ILE A 121 -0.22 9.28 -6.75
CA ILE A 121 0.63 8.43 -5.92
C ILE A 121 2.01 9.07 -5.87
N THR A 122 2.63 9.11 -4.69
CA THR A 122 4.00 9.60 -4.53
C THR A 122 4.94 8.43 -4.27
N LEU A 123 6.04 8.41 -5.02
CA LEU A 123 7.07 7.38 -4.97
C LEU A 123 8.38 7.92 -4.39
N ASN A 124 9.15 7.07 -3.70
CA ASN A 124 10.47 7.40 -3.15
C ASN A 124 11.62 7.26 -4.17
N SER A 125 11.35 7.52 -5.44
CA SER A 125 12.36 7.52 -6.51
C SER A 125 12.12 8.71 -7.41
N GLY A 126 13.18 9.36 -7.87
CA GLY A 126 13.12 10.55 -8.71
C GLY A 126 14.19 10.52 -9.80
N LYS A 127 14.65 11.71 -10.18
CA LYS A 127 15.59 11.88 -11.30
C LYS A 127 16.93 11.17 -11.07
N LYS A 128 17.41 11.06 -9.83
CA LYS A 128 18.68 10.37 -9.51
C LYS A 128 18.63 8.88 -9.83
N GLU A 129 17.48 8.25 -9.66
CA GLU A 129 17.23 6.86 -10.00
C GLU A 129 16.89 6.66 -11.49
N GLY A 130 16.83 7.76 -12.25
CA GLY A 130 16.52 7.77 -13.68
C GLY A 130 15.03 7.79 -13.99
N VAL A 131 14.17 8.16 -13.04
CA VAL A 131 12.73 8.36 -13.27
C VAL A 131 12.53 9.62 -14.12
N LYS A 132 11.75 9.50 -15.20
CA LYS A 132 11.33 10.61 -16.06
C LYS A 132 9.81 10.66 -16.15
N GLN A 133 9.29 11.82 -16.54
CA GLN A 133 7.88 12.00 -16.89
C GLN A 133 7.47 11.04 -18.01
N ASP A 134 6.19 10.65 -18.01
CA ASP A 134 5.57 9.71 -18.96
C ASP A 134 6.11 8.28 -18.90
N MET A 135 6.77 7.89 -17.81
CA MET A 135 7.11 6.48 -17.55
C MET A 135 5.92 5.75 -16.94
N GLY A 136 5.67 4.52 -17.40
CA GLY A 136 4.61 3.66 -16.87
C GLY A 136 4.98 3.07 -15.51
N VAL A 137 4.02 3.08 -14.57
CA VAL A 137 4.17 2.50 -13.23
C VAL A 137 3.24 1.31 -13.08
N ILE A 138 3.80 0.18 -12.64
CA ILE A 138 3.12 -1.12 -12.55
C ILE A 138 3.48 -1.83 -11.25
N ASN A 139 2.76 -2.91 -10.94
CA ASN A 139 3.17 -3.93 -9.98
C ASN A 139 3.05 -5.32 -10.63
N SER A 140 3.14 -6.37 -9.82
CA SER A 140 3.01 -7.77 -10.26
C SER A 140 1.63 -8.13 -10.80
N LEU A 141 0.59 -7.39 -10.41
CA LEU A 141 -0.81 -7.69 -10.75
C LEU A 141 -1.30 -6.86 -11.94
N GLY A 142 -0.73 -5.68 -12.19
CA GLY A 142 -1.11 -4.83 -13.31
C GLY A 142 -0.62 -3.39 -13.25
N ILE A 143 -1.22 -2.54 -14.07
CA ILE A 143 -0.90 -1.11 -14.14
C ILE A 143 -1.37 -0.35 -12.89
N ILE A 144 -0.62 0.69 -12.53
CA ILE A 144 -0.91 1.60 -11.41
C ILE A 144 -1.14 3.02 -11.90
N GLY A 145 -0.34 3.50 -12.85
CA GLY A 145 -0.44 4.87 -13.32
C GLY A 145 0.76 5.31 -14.15
N VAL A 146 0.85 6.61 -14.41
CA VAL A 146 1.88 7.22 -15.24
C VAL A 146 2.62 8.30 -14.45
N VAL A 147 3.95 8.33 -14.51
CA VAL A 147 4.75 9.37 -13.86
C VAL A 147 4.41 10.73 -14.46
N ASP A 148 4.07 11.67 -13.60
CA ASP A 148 3.68 13.03 -13.96
C ASP A 148 4.84 14.01 -13.69
N ASN A 149 5.20 14.19 -12.42
CA ASN A 149 6.27 15.08 -12.02
C ASN A 149 7.41 14.34 -11.32
N THR A 150 8.64 14.85 -11.50
CA THR A 150 9.84 14.26 -10.91
C THR A 150 10.70 15.34 -10.25
N SER A 151 11.08 15.09 -9.00
CA SER A 151 12.09 15.82 -8.24
C SER A 151 13.40 15.04 -8.21
N ALA A 152 14.40 15.50 -7.45
CA ALA A 152 15.67 14.80 -7.33
C ALA A 152 15.52 13.37 -6.77
N ASN A 153 14.70 13.18 -5.72
CA ASN A 153 14.59 11.92 -4.98
C ASN A 153 13.17 11.31 -4.98
N TYR A 154 12.16 12.06 -5.46
CA TYR A 154 10.75 11.66 -5.42
C TYR A 154 10.06 11.93 -6.74
N SER A 155 8.99 11.19 -7.03
CA SER A 155 8.13 11.41 -8.19
C SER A 155 6.66 11.30 -7.82
N THR A 156 5.80 12.02 -8.54
CA THR A 156 4.35 11.84 -8.49
C THR A 156 3.87 11.08 -9.71
N VAL A 157 2.81 10.32 -9.54
CA VAL A 157 2.22 9.44 -10.53
C VAL A 157 0.73 9.75 -10.60
N VAL A 158 0.22 10.03 -11.80
CA VAL A 158 -1.22 10.05 -12.04
C VAL A 158 -1.74 8.62 -11.98
N SER A 159 -2.61 8.35 -11.01
CA SER A 159 -3.22 7.03 -10.84
C SER A 159 -4.13 6.67 -12.01
N ILE A 160 -4.31 5.38 -12.30
CA ILE A 160 -5.40 4.94 -13.18
C ILE A 160 -6.79 5.28 -12.62
N LEU A 161 -6.88 5.53 -11.31
CA LEU A 161 -8.08 6.04 -10.65
C LEU A 161 -8.12 7.57 -10.65
N ASN A 162 -7.73 8.21 -11.75
CA ASN A 162 -7.85 9.65 -11.92
C ASN A 162 -8.79 9.92 -13.09
N MET A 163 -9.80 10.78 -12.90
CA MET A 163 -10.82 11.03 -13.92
C MET A 163 -10.26 11.65 -15.21
N LYS A 164 -9.08 12.29 -15.14
CA LYS A 164 -8.38 12.85 -16.29
C LYS A 164 -7.42 11.85 -16.95
N SER A 165 -7.22 10.69 -16.33
CA SER A 165 -6.34 9.66 -16.88
C SER A 165 -7.03 8.91 -18.01
N GLN A 166 -6.30 8.77 -19.11
CA GLN A 166 -6.76 8.04 -20.29
C GLN A 166 -5.62 7.15 -20.77
N ILE A 167 -5.82 5.82 -20.68
CA ILE A 167 -4.79 4.84 -21.06
C ILE A 167 -5.32 3.93 -22.17
N ASN A 168 -4.50 3.72 -23.19
CA ASN A 168 -4.84 2.79 -24.25
C ASN A 168 -4.81 1.33 -23.74
N ALA A 169 -5.95 0.67 -23.84
CA ALA A 169 -6.14 -0.71 -23.39
C ALA A 169 -6.86 -1.52 -24.46
N LYS A 170 -6.78 -2.84 -24.36
CA LYS A 170 -7.42 -3.76 -25.28
C LYS A 170 -7.97 -4.99 -24.59
N ILE A 171 -8.95 -5.60 -25.22
CA ILE A 171 -9.46 -6.91 -24.83
C ILE A 171 -8.46 -7.96 -25.34
N LYS A 172 -7.83 -8.69 -24.41
CA LYS A 172 -6.75 -9.64 -24.73
C LYS A 172 -7.14 -10.69 -25.77
N LYS A 173 -8.40 -11.13 -25.74
CA LYS A 173 -8.92 -12.20 -26.60
C LYS A 173 -9.18 -11.75 -28.03
N SER A 174 -9.78 -10.57 -28.21
CA SER A 174 -10.24 -10.09 -29.52
C SER A 174 -9.35 -9.01 -30.13
N ASN A 175 -8.33 -8.55 -29.39
CA ASN A 175 -7.43 -7.45 -29.78
C ASN A 175 -8.15 -6.14 -30.15
N HIS A 176 -9.39 -5.95 -29.72
CA HIS A 176 -10.10 -4.69 -29.89
C HIS A 176 -9.65 -3.70 -28.83
N PHE A 177 -9.33 -2.49 -29.28
CA PHE A 177 -8.85 -1.40 -28.45
C PHE A 177 -10.01 -0.61 -27.85
N GLY A 178 -9.70 0.06 -26.74
CA GLY A 178 -10.56 1.02 -26.09
C GLY A 178 -9.74 1.98 -25.23
N SER A 179 -10.44 2.97 -24.70
CA SER A 179 -9.90 3.99 -23.83
C SER A 179 -10.22 3.64 -22.37
N LEU A 180 -9.19 3.38 -21.56
CA LEU A 180 -9.36 3.13 -20.14
C LEU A 180 -9.53 4.47 -19.39
N THR A 181 -10.65 4.63 -18.72
CA THR A 181 -11.04 5.82 -17.94
C THR A 181 -11.55 5.40 -16.55
N TRP A 182 -11.69 6.37 -15.65
CA TRP A 182 -12.29 6.13 -14.33
C TRP A 182 -13.42 7.13 -14.06
N ASP A 183 -14.58 6.62 -13.65
CA ASP A 183 -15.79 7.40 -13.43
C ASP A 183 -15.89 8.07 -12.04
N GLY A 184 -14.88 7.90 -11.19
CA GLY A 184 -14.83 8.52 -9.86
C GLY A 184 -15.58 7.79 -8.75
N LYS A 185 -16.26 6.67 -9.04
CA LYS A 185 -17.22 6.07 -8.08
C LYS A 185 -16.64 4.97 -7.21
N SER A 186 -15.74 4.14 -7.74
CA SER A 186 -15.22 2.97 -7.03
C SER A 186 -13.74 2.76 -7.31
N THR A 187 -12.98 2.44 -6.27
CA THR A 187 -11.54 2.13 -6.38
C THR A 187 -11.26 0.75 -6.97
N GLY A 188 -12.28 -0.11 -7.08
CA GLY A 188 -12.14 -1.47 -7.62
C GLY A 188 -12.54 -1.63 -9.09
N PHE A 189 -13.06 -0.56 -9.71
CA PHE A 189 -13.56 -0.59 -11.08
C PHE A 189 -13.08 0.59 -11.91
N VAL A 190 -12.83 0.31 -13.19
CA VAL A 190 -12.51 1.30 -14.22
C VAL A 190 -13.36 1.00 -15.46
N GLN A 191 -13.44 1.95 -16.38
CA GLN A 191 -14.25 1.84 -17.58
C GLN A 191 -13.34 1.71 -18.81
N LEU A 192 -13.69 0.79 -19.70
CA LEU A 192 -13.10 0.71 -21.04
C LEU A 192 -14.15 1.21 -22.03
N GLU A 193 -13.92 2.41 -22.54
CA GLU A 193 -14.78 3.09 -23.50
C GLU A 193 -14.28 2.92 -24.95
N ASP A 194 -15.12 3.36 -25.89
CA ASP A 194 -14.80 3.44 -27.32
C ASP A 194 -14.45 2.10 -27.97
N VAL A 195 -14.91 0.99 -27.38
CA VAL A 195 -14.74 -0.35 -27.96
C VAL A 195 -15.78 -0.57 -29.06
N PRO A 196 -15.39 -0.88 -30.31
CA PRO A 196 -16.32 -1.11 -31.40
C PRO A 196 -17.31 -2.24 -31.11
N ARG A 197 -18.57 -2.09 -31.54
CA ARG A 197 -19.61 -3.13 -31.37
C ARG A 197 -19.32 -4.47 -32.05
N LEU A 198 -18.44 -4.47 -33.06
CA LEU A 198 -17.98 -5.68 -33.74
C LEU A 198 -17.04 -6.52 -32.86
N ALA A 199 -16.56 -5.97 -31.74
CA ALA A 199 -15.68 -6.67 -30.82
C ALA A 199 -16.40 -7.86 -30.18
N SER A 200 -15.80 -9.05 -30.31
CA SER A 200 -16.22 -10.20 -29.50
C SER A 200 -15.78 -9.96 -28.05
N ILE A 201 -16.76 -9.79 -27.16
CA ILE A 201 -16.54 -9.54 -25.73
C ILE A 201 -17.50 -10.37 -24.87
N ARG A 202 -16.97 -10.91 -23.76
CA ARG A 202 -17.74 -11.65 -22.75
C ARG A 202 -17.33 -11.22 -21.35
N LYS A 203 -18.24 -11.42 -20.38
CA LYS A 203 -17.92 -11.28 -18.96
C LYS A 203 -16.78 -12.22 -18.59
N GLY A 204 -15.81 -11.72 -17.82
CA GLY A 204 -14.61 -12.44 -17.43
C GLY A 204 -13.43 -12.32 -18.40
N ASP A 205 -13.60 -11.75 -19.59
CA ASP A 205 -12.48 -11.51 -20.51
C ASP A 205 -11.45 -10.57 -19.87
N THR A 206 -10.17 -10.84 -20.11
CA THR A 206 -9.05 -10.05 -19.56
C THR A 206 -8.79 -8.79 -20.39
N ILE A 207 -8.61 -7.67 -19.71
CA ILE A 207 -8.20 -6.39 -20.28
C ILE A 207 -6.73 -6.15 -19.96
N VAL A 208 -5.97 -5.74 -20.98
CA VAL A 208 -4.53 -5.48 -20.92
C VAL A 208 -4.18 -4.16 -21.61
N THR A 209 -2.99 -3.62 -21.37
CA THR A 209 -2.48 -2.46 -22.12
C THR A 209 -2.37 -2.76 -23.61
N GLY A 210 -2.76 -1.80 -24.44
CA GLY A 210 -2.83 -1.99 -25.89
C GLY A 210 -1.50 -1.82 -26.62
N GLY A 211 -0.52 -1.13 -26.02
CA GLY A 211 0.79 -0.89 -26.64
C GLY A 211 0.79 0.19 -27.73
N GLN A 212 -0.34 0.85 -28.02
CA GLN A 212 -0.37 2.01 -28.92
C GLN A 212 0.24 3.27 -28.28
N SER A 213 0.43 3.28 -26.96
CA SER A 213 1.12 4.34 -26.24
C SER A 213 2.52 3.90 -25.88
N VAL A 214 3.50 4.79 -26.04
CA VAL A 214 4.91 4.55 -25.71
C VAL A 214 5.17 4.49 -24.19
N ILE A 215 4.14 4.72 -23.37
CA ILE A 215 4.20 4.76 -21.91
C ILE A 215 4.23 3.34 -21.32
N PHE A 216 3.37 2.45 -21.81
CA PHE A 216 3.27 1.07 -21.35
C PHE A 216 3.57 0.11 -22.49
N PRO A 217 4.39 -0.92 -22.25
CA PRO A 217 4.50 -2.01 -23.21
C PRO A 217 3.14 -2.72 -23.33
N GLU A 218 2.96 -3.42 -24.44
CA GLU A 218 1.75 -4.18 -24.70
C GLU A 218 1.59 -5.35 -23.72
N GLY A 219 0.36 -5.60 -23.28
CA GLY A 219 0.01 -6.85 -22.58
C GLY A 219 0.13 -6.82 -21.06
N ILE A 220 0.33 -5.65 -20.43
CA ILE A 220 0.27 -5.52 -18.98
C ILE A 220 -1.18 -5.62 -18.51
N ASN A 221 -1.40 -6.42 -17.48
CA ASN A 221 -2.73 -6.68 -16.93
C ASN A 221 -3.38 -5.41 -16.34
N ILE A 222 -4.71 -5.36 -16.45
CA ILE A 222 -5.54 -4.29 -15.88
C ILE A 222 -6.63 -4.91 -15.01
N GLY A 223 -7.42 -5.80 -15.59
CA GLY A 223 -8.55 -6.41 -14.91
C GLY A 223 -9.38 -7.33 -15.79
N THR A 224 -10.59 -7.63 -15.35
CA THR A 224 -11.57 -8.46 -16.08
C THR A 224 -12.88 -7.73 -16.33
N VAL A 225 -13.51 -8.04 -17.45
CA VAL A 225 -14.86 -7.53 -17.78
C VAL A 225 -15.88 -7.99 -16.73
N ASP A 226 -16.53 -7.06 -16.06
CA ASP A 226 -17.64 -7.33 -15.13
C ASP A 226 -19.01 -7.12 -15.80
N LYS A 227 -19.21 -5.96 -16.44
CA LYS A 227 -20.46 -5.57 -17.09
C LYS A 227 -20.18 -4.88 -18.42
N ILE A 228 -21.11 -5.02 -19.36
CA ILE A 228 -21.01 -4.45 -20.70
C ILE A 228 -22.26 -3.61 -20.93
N TYR A 229 -22.06 -2.36 -21.33
CA TYR A 229 -23.12 -1.40 -21.63
C TYR A 229 -22.98 -0.93 -23.07
N ILE A 230 -24.10 -0.57 -23.68
CA ILE A 230 -24.12 0.10 -24.97
C ILE A 230 -24.23 1.60 -24.72
N LYS A 231 -23.29 2.39 -25.25
CA LYS A 231 -23.35 3.84 -25.17
C LYS A 231 -24.53 4.32 -26.02
N LYS A 232 -25.43 5.12 -25.44
CA LYS A 232 -26.62 5.60 -26.14
C LYS A 232 -26.20 6.39 -27.39
N ASN A 233 -26.89 6.16 -28.50
CA ASN A 233 -26.68 6.84 -29.78
C ASN A 233 -25.26 6.70 -30.38
N THR A 234 -24.49 5.68 -30.00
CA THR A 234 -23.21 5.39 -30.65
C THR A 234 -23.05 3.90 -30.96
N SER A 235 -22.06 3.59 -31.80
CA SER A 235 -21.70 2.21 -32.18
C SER A 235 -20.66 1.58 -31.26
N TYR A 236 -20.52 2.10 -30.02
CA TYR A 236 -19.47 1.71 -29.08
C TYR A 236 -20.04 1.07 -27.80
N TYR A 237 -19.28 0.15 -27.23
CA TYR A 237 -19.50 -0.37 -25.89
C TYR A 237 -18.80 0.49 -24.84
N VAL A 238 -19.40 0.55 -23.65
CA VAL A 238 -18.74 0.95 -22.40
C VAL A 238 -18.69 -0.26 -21.51
N ILE A 239 -17.50 -0.64 -21.08
CA ILE A 239 -17.28 -1.88 -20.36
C ILE A 239 -16.80 -1.54 -18.96
N ASN A 240 -17.49 -2.04 -17.95
CA ASN A 240 -17.03 -1.95 -16.57
C ASN A 240 -16.03 -3.08 -16.32
N VAL A 241 -14.82 -2.70 -15.92
CA VAL A 241 -13.68 -3.59 -15.70
C VAL A 241 -13.38 -3.64 -14.23
N LYS A 242 -13.41 -4.84 -13.63
CA LYS A 242 -12.95 -5.08 -12.26
C LYS A 242 -11.43 -5.18 -12.27
N LEU A 243 -10.76 -4.33 -11.50
CA LEU A 243 -9.31 -4.32 -11.42
C LEU A 243 -8.77 -5.59 -10.75
N PHE A 244 -7.59 -6.03 -11.17
CA PHE A 244 -6.81 -7.02 -10.42
C PHE A 244 -6.09 -6.40 -9.22
N ASN A 245 -5.75 -5.12 -9.34
CA ASN A 245 -5.09 -4.36 -8.30
C ASN A 245 -6.07 -3.91 -7.22
N ASP A 246 -5.66 -4.06 -5.97
CA ASP A 246 -6.20 -3.25 -4.87
C ASP A 246 -5.46 -1.90 -4.86
N MET A 247 -6.09 -0.90 -5.47
CA MET A 247 -5.51 0.45 -5.57
C MET A 247 -5.50 1.21 -4.24
N THR A 248 -6.14 0.70 -3.19
CA THR A 248 -6.14 1.34 -1.86
C THR A 248 -4.91 0.98 -1.04
N ASN A 249 -4.31 -0.19 -1.31
CA ASN A 249 -3.17 -0.72 -0.58
C ASN A 249 -2.00 -1.04 -1.52
N LEU A 250 -1.24 0.00 -1.86
CA LEU A 250 -0.07 -0.12 -2.72
C LEU A 250 1.21 -0.05 -1.90
N GLY A 251 2.08 -1.04 -2.06
CA GLY A 251 3.39 -1.12 -1.40
C GLY A 251 4.55 -0.78 -2.34
N HIS A 252 5.19 -1.80 -2.90
CA HIS A 252 6.27 -1.65 -3.88
C HIS A 252 5.73 -1.64 -5.30
N VAL A 253 6.36 -0.85 -6.16
CA VAL A 253 5.99 -0.66 -7.56
C VAL A 253 7.24 -0.67 -8.44
N TYR A 254 7.01 -0.84 -9.75
CA TYR A 254 8.02 -0.88 -10.78
C TYR A 254 7.74 0.24 -11.79
N ILE A 255 8.75 1.04 -12.08
CA ILE A 255 8.71 2.09 -13.09
C ILE A 255 9.42 1.56 -14.33
N ILE A 256 8.74 1.55 -15.47
CA ILE A 256 9.25 1.04 -16.73
C ILE A 256 9.87 2.19 -17.52
N LYS A 257 11.16 2.05 -17.87
CA LYS A 257 11.84 2.95 -18.79
C LYS A 257 11.44 2.59 -20.22
N SER A 258 10.96 3.59 -20.96
CA SER A 258 10.72 3.46 -22.39
C SER A 258 11.98 3.86 -23.16
N LYS A 259 12.66 2.89 -23.78
CA LYS A 259 13.92 3.12 -24.52
C LYS A 259 13.71 3.83 -25.85
N ASP A 260 12.69 3.42 -26.59
CA ASP A 260 12.49 3.86 -27.98
C ASP A 260 11.58 5.10 -28.07
N ARG A 261 11.22 5.69 -26.91
CA ARG A 261 10.28 6.82 -26.83
C ARG A 261 10.76 8.04 -27.61
N GLU A 262 12.00 8.44 -27.38
CA GLU A 262 12.54 9.66 -28.00
C GLU A 262 12.65 9.48 -29.52
N GLU A 263 13.01 8.28 -29.99
CA GLU A 263 13.06 7.93 -31.40
C GLU A 263 11.67 7.96 -32.06
N LEU A 264 10.68 7.30 -31.45
CA LEU A 264 9.29 7.24 -31.94
C LEU A 264 8.66 8.63 -32.02
N ILE A 265 8.79 9.45 -30.97
CA ILE A 265 8.26 10.82 -30.96
C ILE A 265 8.92 11.66 -32.06
N ASN A 266 10.22 11.52 -32.26
CA ASN A 266 10.93 12.26 -33.30
C ASN A 266 10.52 11.80 -34.71
N LEU A 267 10.24 10.51 -34.90
CA LEU A 267 9.75 9.97 -36.17
C LEU A 267 8.32 10.46 -36.47
N GLU A 268 7.41 10.39 -35.51
CA GLU A 268 6.02 10.84 -35.67
C GLU A 268 5.93 12.34 -35.96
N LYS A 269 6.77 13.16 -35.31
CA LYS A 269 6.86 14.60 -35.60
C LYS A 269 7.25 14.86 -37.07
N LYS A 270 8.29 14.18 -37.56
CA LYS A 270 8.73 14.28 -38.96
C LYS A 270 7.64 13.87 -39.96
N SER A 271 6.77 12.93 -39.60
CA SER A 271 5.64 12.54 -40.44
C SER A 271 4.57 13.63 -40.48
N LYS A 272 4.23 14.24 -39.33
CA LYS A 272 3.23 15.33 -39.28
C LYS A 272 3.69 16.59 -40.02
N GLU A 273 4.97 16.93 -39.92
CA GLU A 273 5.57 18.08 -40.63
C GLU A 273 5.63 17.90 -42.16
N LYS A 274 5.44 16.68 -42.68
CA LYS A 274 5.34 16.43 -44.13
C LYS A 274 3.92 16.55 -44.68
N ASP A 275 2.92 16.49 -43.79
CA ASP A 275 1.50 16.57 -44.14
C ASP A 275 0.95 18.00 -43.99
N GLU A 276 1.75 18.95 -43.48
CA GLU A 276 1.51 20.41 -43.44
C GLU A 276 2.20 21.12 -44.61
#